data_AF-A0AAE3DC40-F1
#
_entry.id   AF-A0AAE3DC40-F1
#
_cell.length_a   1.000
_cell.length_b   1.000
_cell.length_c   1.000
_cell.angle_alpha   90.00
_cell.angle_beta   90.00
_cell.angle_gamma   90.00
#
_symmetry.space_group_name_H-M   'P 1'
#
loop_
_entity.id
_entity.type
_entity.pdbx_description
1 polymer ?
#
loop_
_entity_poly.entity_id
_entity_poly.type
_entity_poly.pdbx_seq_one_letter_code
_entity_poly.pdbx_strand_id
1 'polypeptide(L)'
;MFDFGNANDGQRQAISTTEGPVLITAGPGTGKTYTLVQRAIYLIEEQGVKPEEIFIATFTEKAAKELITRITNELTSRNITVNVNEMYVGTFHSLCLRIIKDHLEYTRLKKTTDFWIHLISSIWFLEISTNSERFLELKMLCQRVALGNGRRQSVNFQII
;
A
#
# COMPACT_ATOMS: atom_id res chain seq x y z
N MET A 1 12.02 16.62 15.15
CA MET A 1 12.66 16.78 13.84
C MET A 1 12.97 15.38 13.38
N PHE A 2 12.35 14.97 12.27
CA PHE A 2 12.48 13.62 11.74
C PHE A 2 13.95 13.23 11.50
N ASP A 3 14.34 12.06 11.99
CA ASP A 3 15.63 11.48 11.65
C ASP A 3 15.57 10.82 10.27
N PHE A 4 16.22 11.44 9.30
CA PHE A 4 16.32 10.92 7.93
C PHE A 4 17.46 9.89 7.75
N GLY A 5 18.23 9.58 8.81
CA GLY A 5 19.39 8.71 8.74
C GLY A 5 20.37 9.11 7.63
N ASN A 6 20.77 8.13 6.82
CA ASN A 6 21.74 8.30 5.72
C ASN A 6 21.08 8.73 4.39
N ALA A 7 19.84 9.22 4.40
CA ALA A 7 19.17 9.69 3.19
C ALA A 7 19.93 10.86 2.54
N ASN A 8 20.16 10.78 1.23
CA ASN A 8 20.62 11.92 0.43
C ASN A 8 19.50 12.94 0.21
N ASP A 9 19.82 14.11 -0.34
CA ASP A 9 18.85 15.21 -0.49
C ASP A 9 17.61 14.82 -1.31
N GLY A 10 17.79 14.06 -2.40
CA GLY A 10 16.67 13.58 -3.21
C GLY A 10 15.78 12.58 -2.45
N GLN A 11 16.38 11.71 -1.62
CA GLN A 11 15.64 10.79 -0.76
C GLN A 11 14.92 11.55 0.36
N ARG A 12 15.55 12.54 0.99
CA ARG A 12 14.93 13.39 2.02
C ARG A 12 13.70 14.09 1.46
N GLN A 13 13.83 14.70 0.28
CA GLN A 13 12.73 15.33 -0.44
C GLN A 13 11.61 14.32 -0.74
N ALA A 14 11.96 13.15 -1.27
CA ALA A 14 10.98 12.10 -1.56
C ALA A 14 10.29 11.56 -0.29
N ILE A 15 10.96 11.52 0.85
CA ILE A 15 10.39 11.10 2.14
C ILE A 15 9.42 12.16 2.66
N SER A 16 9.81 13.44 2.64
CA SER A 16 9.05 14.52 3.28
C SER A 16 7.95 15.14 2.42
N THR A 17 7.86 14.81 1.12
CA THR A 17 6.85 15.40 0.23
C THR A 17 5.46 14.78 0.48
N THR A 18 4.56 15.48 1.16
CA THR A 18 3.23 14.94 1.50
C THR A 18 2.18 15.20 0.42
N GLU A 19 2.36 16.26 -0.35
CA GLU A 19 1.38 16.72 -1.34
C GLU A 19 1.63 16.10 -2.71
N GLY A 20 0.57 15.57 -3.31
CA GLY A 20 0.59 15.03 -4.67
C GLY A 20 1.38 13.72 -4.83
N PRO A 21 1.41 13.18 -6.06
CA PRO A 21 2.14 11.94 -6.36
C PRO A 21 3.65 12.19 -6.44
N VAL A 22 4.45 11.27 -5.90
CA VAL A 22 5.92 11.28 -5.98
C VAL A 22 6.37 10.09 -6.82
N LEU A 23 7.10 10.34 -7.90
CA LEU A 23 7.72 9.29 -8.72
C LEU A 23 9.22 9.22 -8.41
N ILE A 24 9.68 8.07 -7.91
CA ILE A 24 11.10 7.83 -7.61
C ILE A 24 11.71 6.99 -8.74
N THR A 25 12.42 7.65 -9.65
CA THR A 25 13.23 6.97 -10.68
C THR A 25 14.63 6.73 -10.17
N ALA A 26 15.02 5.48 -9.92
CA ALA A 26 16.36 5.18 -9.42
C ALA A 26 16.88 3.81 -9.87
N GLY A 27 18.19 3.70 -10.05
CA GLY A 27 18.87 2.47 -10.47
C GLY A 27 18.83 1.35 -9.41
N PRO A 28 19.32 0.14 -9.73
CA PRO A 28 19.54 -0.90 -8.72
C PRO A 28 20.45 -0.40 -7.59
N GLY A 29 20.18 -0.80 -6.34
CA GLY A 29 21.04 -0.47 -5.19
C GLY A 29 20.94 0.98 -4.66
N THR A 30 20.17 1.87 -5.28
CA THR A 30 20.08 3.30 -4.90
C THR A 30 19.15 3.60 -3.72
N GLY A 31 18.72 2.58 -2.96
CA GLY A 31 17.89 2.77 -1.77
C GLY A 31 16.42 3.11 -2.01
N LYS A 32 15.80 2.67 -3.11
CA LYS A 32 14.35 2.84 -3.36
C LYS A 32 13.50 2.30 -2.21
N THR A 33 13.77 1.06 -1.80
CA THR A 33 13.06 0.42 -0.68
C THR A 33 13.28 1.16 0.64
N TYR A 34 14.50 1.67 0.88
CA TYR A 34 14.79 2.47 2.06
C TYR A 34 13.97 3.76 2.08
N THR A 35 13.92 4.47 0.94
CA THR A 35 13.15 5.71 0.79
C THR A 35 11.66 5.46 1.02
N LEU A 36 11.12 4.36 0.49
CA LEU A 36 9.71 3.96 0.68
C LEU A 36 9.40 3.66 2.16
N VAL A 37 10.25 2.89 2.84
CA VAL A 37 10.08 2.58 4.27
C VAL A 37 10.12 3.86 5.09
N GLN A 38 11.15 4.69 4.92
CA GLN A 38 11.29 5.95 5.64
C GLN A 38 10.13 6.91 5.39
N ARG A 39 9.58 6.92 4.17
CA ARG A 39 8.37 7.68 3.84
C ARG A 39 7.16 7.19 4.63
N ALA A 40 6.94 5.88 4.75
CA ALA A 40 5.86 5.34 5.58
C ALA A 40 6.02 5.77 7.05
N ILE A 41 7.25 5.70 7.58
CA ILE A 41 7.53 6.14 8.96
C ILE A 41 7.31 7.65 9.11
N TYR A 42 7.76 8.47 8.16
CA TYR A 42 7.54 9.92 8.17
C TYR A 42 6.06 10.28 8.24
N LEU A 43 5.22 9.57 7.46
CA LEU A 43 3.77 9.79 7.47
C LEU A 43 3.16 9.45 8.84
N ILE A 44 3.61 8.37 9.48
CA ILE A 44 3.12 7.96 10.80
C ILE A 44 3.63 8.92 11.89
N GLU A 45 4.94 9.14 11.94
CA GLU A 45 5.63 9.83 13.03
C GLU A 45 5.41 11.35 13.00
N GLU A 46 5.59 11.97 11.83
CA GLU A 46 5.59 13.44 11.72
C GLU A 46 4.26 13.98 11.20
N GLN A 47 3.56 13.24 10.33
CA GLN A 47 2.27 13.67 9.79
C GLN A 47 1.07 13.12 10.57
N GLY A 48 1.28 12.17 11.49
CA GLY A 48 0.22 11.58 12.29
C GLY A 48 -0.80 10.78 11.46
N VAL A 49 -0.41 10.32 10.27
CA VAL A 49 -1.25 9.48 9.40
C VAL A 49 -1.46 8.14 10.09
N LYS A 50 -2.72 7.70 10.14
CA LYS A 50 -3.03 6.45 10.82
C LYS A 50 -2.54 5.25 10.01
N PRO A 51 -2.12 4.15 10.66
CA PRO A 51 -1.64 2.96 9.96
C PRO A 51 -2.65 2.43 8.93
N GLU A 52 -3.95 2.43 9.24
CA GLU A 52 -5.01 1.98 8.33
C GLU A 52 -5.19 2.84 7.08
N GLU A 53 -4.64 4.05 7.05
CA GLU A 53 -4.68 4.97 5.89
C GLU A 53 -3.49 4.79 4.94
N ILE A 54 -2.52 3.93 5.31
CA ILE A 54 -1.31 3.68 4.49
C ILE A 54 -1.48 2.44 3.63
N PHE A 55 -1.33 2.62 2.32
CA PHE A 55 -1.45 1.57 1.31
C PHE A 55 -0.14 1.39 0.53
N ILE A 56 0.47 0.21 0.63
CA ILE A 56 1.75 -0.15 0.00
C ILE A 56 1.57 -1.45 -0.79
N ALA A 57 1.59 -1.34 -2.12
CA ALA A 57 1.47 -2.50 -3.01
C ALA A 57 2.83 -2.86 -3.64
N THR A 58 3.06 -4.16 -3.83
CA THR A 58 4.22 -4.67 -4.57
C THR A 58 3.84 -5.86 -5.45
N PHE A 59 4.74 -6.28 -6.34
CA PHE A 59 4.47 -7.38 -7.27
C PHE A 59 4.65 -8.78 -6.65
N THR A 60 5.39 -8.91 -5.55
CA THR A 60 5.70 -10.23 -4.99
C THR A 60 5.39 -10.32 -3.50
N GLU A 61 4.88 -11.46 -3.07
CA GLU A 61 4.66 -11.77 -1.65
C GLU A 61 5.95 -11.67 -0.82
N LYS A 62 7.09 -12.03 -1.43
CA LYS A 62 8.40 -11.90 -0.78
C LYS A 62 8.72 -10.44 -0.48
N ALA A 63 8.54 -9.55 -1.45
CA ALA A 63 8.78 -8.12 -1.26
C ALA A 63 7.80 -7.52 -0.24
N ALA A 64 6.55 -7.97 -0.21
CA ALA A 64 5.57 -7.51 0.76
C ALA A 64 5.98 -7.87 2.19
N LYS A 65 6.37 -9.13 2.42
CA LYS A 65 6.88 -9.60 3.71
C LYS A 65 8.15 -8.86 4.13
N GLU A 66 9.06 -8.61 3.18
CA GLU A 66 10.27 -7.84 3.44
C GLU A 66 9.96 -6.40 3.84
N LEU A 67 9.00 -5.74 3.17
CA LEU A 67 8.54 -4.40 3.51
C LEU A 67 7.93 -4.35 4.91
N ILE A 68 7.05 -5.30 5.25
CA ILE A 68 6.47 -5.41 6.60
C ILE A 68 7.59 -5.51 7.65
N THR A 69 8.53 -6.44 7.47
CA THR A 69 9.67 -6.61 8.40
C THR A 69 10.49 -5.33 8.54
N ARG A 70 10.81 -4.65 7.43
CA ARG A 70 11.59 -3.40 7.45
C ARG A 70 10.85 -2.28 8.18
N ILE A 71 9.55 -2.12 7.93
CA ILE A 71 8.71 -1.12 8.61
C ILE A 71 8.62 -1.43 10.11
N THR A 72 8.33 -2.67 10.48
CA THR A 72 8.28 -3.10 11.89
C THR A 72 9.59 -2.82 12.62
N ASN A 73 10.72 -3.16 12.00
CA ASN A 73 12.04 -2.94 12.59
C ASN A 73 12.34 -1.45 12.78
N GLU A 74 11.95 -0.61 11.82
CA GLU A 74 12.18 0.84 11.89
C GLU A 74 11.25 1.53 12.91
N LEU A 75 9.99 1.09 13.04
CA LEU A 75 9.10 1.54 14.11
C LEU A 75 9.66 1.14 15.48
N THR A 76 10.16 -0.08 15.61
CA THR A 76 10.76 -0.59 16.85
C THR A 76 12.03 0.18 17.21
N SER A 77 12.92 0.44 16.25
CA SER A 77 14.16 1.18 16.51
C SER A 77 13.91 2.62 17.00
N ARG A 78 12.78 3.20 16.59
CA ARG A 78 12.33 4.55 17.00
C ARG A 78 11.44 4.56 18.25
N ASN A 79 11.17 3.41 18.87
CA ASN A 79 10.23 3.24 19.97
C ASN A 79 8.80 3.75 19.65
N ILE A 80 8.37 3.58 18.39
CA ILE A 80 7.02 3.93 17.93
C ILE A 80 6.13 2.69 18.03
N THR A 81 5.12 2.74 18.89
CA THR A 81 4.17 1.64 19.08
C THR A 81 3.03 1.76 18.07
N VAL A 82 3.12 1.01 16.97
CA VAL A 82 2.10 0.93 15.92
C VAL A 82 1.88 -0.53 15.51
N ASN A 83 0.61 -0.90 15.31
CA ASN A 83 0.25 -2.21 14.79
C ASN A 83 0.37 -2.23 13.26
N VAL A 84 1.50 -2.73 12.75
CA VAL A 84 1.78 -2.82 11.30
C VAL A 84 0.73 -3.65 10.54
N ASN A 85 -0.01 -4.54 11.21
CA ASN A 85 -1.08 -5.32 10.56
C ASN A 85 -2.30 -4.47 10.17
N GLU A 86 -2.48 -3.29 10.77
CA GLU A 86 -3.52 -2.33 10.38
C GLU A 86 -3.20 -1.69 9.03
N MET A 87 -1.92 -1.58 8.67
CA MET A 87 -1.50 -1.08 7.36
C MET A 87 -1.90 -2.04 6.22
N TYR A 88 -2.18 -1.47 5.05
CA TYR A 88 -2.43 -2.22 3.82
C TYR A 88 -1.11 -2.45 3.08
N VAL A 89 -0.30 -3.42 3.54
CA VAL A 89 0.96 -3.81 2.89
C VAL A 89 0.84 -5.21 2.30
N GLY A 90 1.03 -5.35 0.98
CA GLY A 90 0.78 -6.62 0.31
C GLY A 90 1.06 -6.62 -1.19
N THR A 91 0.79 -7.76 -1.82
CA THR A 91 0.64 -7.78 -3.27
C THR A 91 -0.63 -7.05 -3.68
N PHE A 92 -0.67 -6.60 -4.94
CA PHE A 92 -1.86 -5.96 -5.47
C PHE A 92 -3.13 -6.81 -5.24
N HIS A 93 -3.03 -8.10 -5.51
CA HIS A 93 -4.13 -9.06 -5.38
C HIS A 93 -4.57 -9.32 -3.95
N SER A 94 -3.61 -9.51 -3.03
CA SER A 94 -3.94 -9.71 -1.61
C SER A 94 -4.62 -8.47 -1.01
N LEU A 95 -4.19 -7.26 -1.39
CA LEU A 95 -4.78 -6.02 -0.91
C LEU A 95 -6.18 -5.76 -1.48
N CYS A 96 -6.40 -5.98 -2.77
CA CYS A 96 -7.75 -5.93 -3.34
C CYS A 96 -8.71 -6.91 -2.66
N LEU A 97 -8.25 -8.14 -2.41
CA LEU A 97 -9.03 -9.13 -1.72
C LEU A 97 -9.38 -8.69 -0.28
N ARG A 98 -8.42 -8.11 0.43
CA ARG A 98 -8.63 -7.55 1.79
C ARG A 98 -9.70 -6.47 1.76
N ILE A 99 -9.57 -5.47 0.89
CA ILE A 99 -10.56 -4.38 0.73
C ILE A 99 -11.96 -4.95 0.46
N ILE A 100 -12.08 -5.91 -0.47
CA ILE A 100 -13.38 -6.50 -0.80
C ILE A 100 -13.97 -7.25 0.40
N LYS A 101 -13.16 -7.97 1.18
CA LYS A 101 -13.61 -8.67 2.39
C LYS A 101 -14.07 -7.69 3.47
N ASP A 102 -13.31 -6.62 3.68
CA ASP A 102 -13.60 -5.57 4.66
C ASP A 102 -14.91 -4.84 4.32
N HIS A 103 -15.25 -4.74 3.02
CA HIS A 103 -16.43 -4.01 2.51
C HIS A 103 -17.45 -4.91 1.81
N LEU A 104 -17.50 -6.21 2.17
CA LEU A 104 -18.31 -7.19 1.45
C LEU A 104 -19.81 -6.81 1.40
N GLU A 105 -20.30 -6.16 2.45
CA GLU A 105 -21.68 -5.67 2.57
C GLU A 105 -22.09 -4.64 1.49
N TYR A 106 -21.14 -3.95 0.89
CA TYR A 106 -21.36 -3.00 -0.21
C TYR A 106 -21.31 -3.66 -1.59
N THR A 107 -20.95 -4.95 -1.64
CA THR A 107 -20.79 -5.68 -2.90
C THR A 107 -21.96 -6.64 -3.13
N ARG A 108 -22.28 -6.88 -4.41
CA ARG A 108 -23.23 -7.93 -4.80
C ARG A 108 -22.60 -9.33 -4.82
N LEU A 109 -21.34 -9.44 -4.40
CA LEU A 109 -20.61 -10.70 -4.37
C LEU A 109 -21.21 -11.56 -3.25
N LYS A 110 -21.85 -12.66 -3.63
CA LYS A 110 -22.42 -13.60 -2.65
C LYS A 110 -21.32 -14.12 -1.72
N LYS A 111 -21.65 -14.33 -0.44
CA LYS A 111 -20.79 -14.96 0.58
C LYS A 111 -20.47 -16.45 0.28
N THR A 112 -20.17 -16.80 -0.96
CA THR A 112 -19.87 -18.19 -1.36
C THR A 112 -18.37 -18.31 -1.55
N THR A 113 -17.74 -19.16 -0.74
CA THR A 113 -16.30 -19.46 -0.71
C THR A 113 -15.73 -19.87 -2.07
N ASP A 114 -16.55 -20.43 -2.96
CA ASP A 114 -16.11 -20.99 -4.25
C ASP A 114 -15.76 -19.92 -5.31
N PHE A 115 -16.40 -18.75 -5.29
CA PHE A 115 -16.09 -17.67 -6.25
C PHE A 115 -14.67 -17.11 -6.06
N TRP A 116 -14.17 -17.14 -4.82
CA TRP A 116 -12.91 -16.53 -4.44
C TRP A 116 -11.69 -17.32 -4.90
N ILE A 117 -11.76 -18.66 -4.89
CA ILE A 117 -10.70 -19.54 -5.39
C ILE A 117 -10.55 -19.39 -6.91
N HIS A 118 -11.67 -19.24 -7.62
CA HIS A 118 -11.68 -19.00 -9.06
C HIS A 118 -11.19 -17.59 -9.43
N LEU A 119 -11.57 -16.56 -8.67
CA LEU A 119 -11.09 -15.19 -8.90
C LEU A 119 -9.57 -15.09 -8.72
N ILE A 120 -9.02 -15.66 -7.64
CA ILE A 120 -7.57 -15.67 -7.38
C ILE A 120 -6.81 -16.46 -8.46
N SER A 121 -7.35 -17.60 -8.92
CA SER A 121 -6.74 -18.38 -10.01
C SER A 121 -6.79 -17.66 -11.36
N SER A 122 -7.89 -16.97 -11.66
CA SER A 122 -8.07 -16.23 -12.93
C SER A 122 -7.15 -15.02 -13.01
N ILE A 123 -6.91 -14.38 -11.87
CA ILE A 123 -6.02 -13.24 -11.72
C ILE A 123 -4.55 -13.66 -11.84
N TRP A 124 -4.15 -14.78 -11.21
CA TRP A 124 -2.81 -15.37 -11.41
C TRP A 124 -2.53 -15.72 -12.87
N PHE A 125 -3.54 -16.16 -13.62
CA PHE A 125 -3.42 -16.47 -15.04
C PHE A 125 -3.22 -15.20 -15.91
N LEU A 126 -3.85 -14.08 -15.54
CA LEU A 126 -3.68 -12.80 -16.23
C LEU A 126 -2.31 -12.14 -15.95
N GLU A 127 -1.80 -12.30 -14.73
CA GLU A 127 -0.50 -11.73 -14.28
C GLU A 127 0.71 -12.38 -14.99
N ILE A 128 0.59 -13.63 -15.47
CA ILE A 128 1.59 -14.27 -16.34
C ILE A 128 1.60 -13.65 -17.76
N SER A 129 0.55 -12.93 -18.16
CA SER A 129 0.35 -12.51 -19.55
C SER A 129 0.50 -11.00 -19.84
N THR A 130 0.48 -10.11 -18.84
CA THR A 130 0.51 -8.66 -19.11
C THR A 130 1.35 -7.86 -18.12
N ASN A 131 2.42 -7.28 -18.65
CA ASN A 131 3.32 -6.36 -17.96
C ASN A 131 2.86 -4.89 -18.17
N SER A 132 3.10 -4.08 -17.14
CA SER A 132 3.34 -2.61 -17.11
C SER A 132 2.27 -1.50 -17.18
N GLU A 133 0.98 -1.67 -17.47
CA GLU A 133 0.09 -0.47 -17.66
C GLU A 133 -1.13 -0.26 -16.73
N ARG A 134 -1.29 -0.97 -15.61
CA ARG A 134 -2.55 -0.90 -14.81
C ARG A 134 -2.58 0.00 -13.57
N PHE A 135 -1.54 0.76 -13.28
CA PHE A 135 -1.50 1.57 -12.04
C PHE A 135 -2.52 2.72 -12.00
N LEU A 136 -2.98 3.23 -13.16
CA LEU A 136 -3.96 4.34 -13.23
C LEU A 136 -5.44 3.90 -13.10
N GLU A 137 -5.81 2.71 -13.58
CA GLU A 137 -7.19 2.19 -13.46
C GLU A 137 -7.57 1.89 -12.00
N LEU A 138 -6.56 1.74 -11.17
CA LEU A 138 -6.62 1.35 -9.77
C LEU A 138 -7.24 2.42 -8.85
N LYS A 139 -6.92 3.71 -9.09
CA LYS A 139 -7.61 4.83 -8.41
C LYS A 139 -9.11 4.82 -8.71
N MET A 140 -9.49 4.50 -9.96
CA MET A 140 -10.88 4.47 -10.39
C MET A 140 -11.65 3.27 -9.83
N LEU A 141 -11.01 2.10 -9.68
CA LEU A 141 -11.67 0.92 -9.14
C LEU A 141 -11.94 1.06 -7.64
N CYS A 142 -10.98 1.54 -6.85
CA CYS A 142 -11.21 1.81 -5.42
C CYS A 142 -12.27 2.91 -5.21
N GLN A 143 -12.30 3.95 -6.05
CA GLN A 143 -13.38 4.94 -6.01
C GLN A 143 -14.74 4.35 -6.39
N ARG A 144 -14.83 3.47 -7.41
CA ARG A 144 -16.12 2.87 -7.80
C ARG A 144 -16.66 1.87 -6.79
N VAL A 145 -15.80 1.09 -6.14
CA VAL A 145 -16.22 0.18 -5.06
C VAL A 145 -16.72 0.98 -3.85
N ALA A 146 -16.10 2.13 -3.54
CA ALA A 146 -16.56 3.05 -2.48
C ALA A 146 -17.86 3.83 -2.82
N LEU A 147 -18.26 3.90 -4.10
CA LEU A 147 -19.44 4.63 -4.55
C LEU A 147 -20.70 3.76 -4.67
N GLY A 148 -20.64 2.49 -4.27
CA GLY A 148 -21.79 1.61 -4.13
C GLY A 148 -22.66 2.02 -2.94
N ASN A 149 -23.83 2.60 -3.22
CA ASN A 149 -24.90 2.98 -2.29
C ASN A 149 -24.62 4.18 -1.36
N GLY A 150 -24.68 5.40 -1.91
CA GLY A 150 -25.36 6.55 -1.28
C GLY A 150 -24.80 7.14 0.02
N ARG A 151 -23.76 6.57 0.63
CA ARG A 151 -23.04 7.16 1.77
C ARG A 151 -21.58 7.33 1.38
N ARG A 152 -21.17 8.58 1.15
CA ARG A 152 -19.75 8.94 1.03
C ARG A 152 -19.05 8.62 2.35
N GLN A 153 -18.37 7.49 2.43
CA GLN A 153 -17.23 7.34 3.31
C GLN A 153 -15.98 7.54 2.46
N SER A 154 -15.31 8.67 2.62
CA SER A 154 -14.01 8.91 2.02
C SER A 154 -12.96 8.17 2.85
N VAL A 155 -12.54 6.99 2.39
CA VAL A 155 -11.32 6.35 2.92
C VAL A 155 -10.14 7.02 2.22
N ASN A 156 -9.36 7.80 2.95
CA ASN A 156 -8.28 8.61 2.40
C ASN A 156 -6.99 7.78 2.42
N PHE A 157 -6.77 6.96 1.39
CA PHE A 157 -5.54 6.17 1.30
C PHE A 157 -4.38 7.00 0.78
N GLN A 158 -3.26 6.96 1.50
CA GLN A 158 -1.98 7.45 1.00
C GLN A 158 -1.23 6.29 0.34
N ILE A 159 -1.17 6.33 -1.00
CA ILE A 159 -0.47 5.33 -1.81
C ILE A 159 1.01 5.69 -1.80
N ILE A 160 1.86 4.75 -1.37
CA ILE A 160 3.32 4.87 -1.36
C ILE A 160 3.93 3.96 -2.42
#